data_AF-A0A2T5J6Z9-F1
#
_entry.id   AF-A0A2T5J6Z9-F1
#
_cell.length_a   1.000
_cell.length_b   1.000
_cell.length_c   1.000
_cell.angle_alpha   90.00
_cell.angle_beta   90.00
_cell.angle_gamma   90.00
#
_symmetry.space_group_name_H-M   'P 1'
#
loop_
_entity.id
_entity.type
_entity.pdbx_description
1 polymer ?
#
loop_
_entity_poly.entity_id
_entity_poly.type
_entity_poly.pdbx_seq_one_letter_code
_entity_poly.pdbx_strand_id
1 'polypeptide(L)' 'MDLIIDFDKIKDPSKREWLINSLKLMQISFQTIEKPQTVAQYNKDLEKGDAEIEKGEYTTATDLKAEASKW' A
#
# COMPACT_ATOMS: atom_id res chain seq x y z
N MET A 1 2.15 -3.62 0.83
CA MET A 1 1.37 -2.54 0.22
C MET A 1 0.47 -3.19 -0.82
N ASP A 2 -0.84 -3.00 -0.72
CA ASP A 2 -1.78 -3.48 -1.73
C ASP A 2 -1.98 -2.39 -2.79
N LEU A 3 -1.82 -2.76 -4.07
CA LEU A 3 -2.01 -1.82 -5.18
C LEU A 3 -3.51 -1.61 -5.41
N ILE A 4 -4.01 -0.39 -5.22
CA ILE A 4 -5.42 -0.06 -5.46
C ILE A 4 -5.54 0.62 -6.82
N ILE A 5 -6.34 0.05 -7.73
CA ILE A 5 -6.52 0.53 -9.10
C ILE A 5 -7.99 0.76 -9.40
N ASP A 6 -8.34 2.00 -9.67
CA ASP A 6 -9.65 2.39 -10.19
C ASP A 6 -9.68 2.20 -11.73
N PHE A 7 -10.13 1.03 -12.16
CA PHE A 7 -10.21 0.70 -13.59
C PHE A 7 -11.29 1.49 -14.33
N ASP A 8 -12.26 2.09 -13.64
CA ASP A 8 -13.34 2.87 -14.28
C ASP A 8 -12.82 4.23 -14.80
N LYS A 9 -11.68 4.69 -14.28
CA LYS A 9 -10.93 5.82 -14.85
C LYS A 9 -10.20 5.49 -16.15
N ILE A 10 -10.02 4.21 -16.50
CA ILE A 10 -9.39 3.77 -17.74
C ILE A 10 -10.47 3.53 -18.80
N LYS A 11 -10.79 4.59 -19.55
CA LYS A 11 -11.86 4.57 -20.57
C LYS A 11 -11.53 3.71 -21.80
N ASP A 12 -10.25 3.43 -22.04
CA ASP A 12 -9.77 2.64 -23.17
C ASP A 12 -9.72 1.16 -22.79
N PRO A 13 -10.54 0.29 -23.43
CA PRO A 13 -10.59 -1.14 -23.11
C PRO A 13 -9.26 -1.86 -23.32
N SER A 14 -8.51 -1.50 -24.37
CA SER A 14 -7.24 -2.12 -24.70
C SER A 14 -6.17 -1.80 -23.67
N LYS A 15 -6.15 -0.56 -23.14
CA LYS A 15 -5.23 -0.18 -22.05
C LYS A 15 -5.57 -0.86 -20.73
N ARG A 16 -6.87 -1.01 -20.43
CA ARG A 16 -7.34 -1.73 -19.25
C ARG A 16 -6.89 -3.19 -19.28
N GLU A 17 -7.10 -3.86 -20.41
CA GLU A 17 -6.73 -5.26 -20.59
C GLU A 17 -5.21 -5.47 -20.55
N TRP A 18 -4.46 -4.59 -21.20
CA TRP A 18 -2.99 -4.58 -21.11
C TRP A 18 -2.50 -4.49 -19.66
N LEU A 19 -3.02 -3.54 -18.87
CA LEU A 19 -2.63 -3.36 -17.47
C LEU A 19 -2.94 -4.59 -16.61
N ILE A 20 -4.13 -5.17 -16.76
CA ILE A 20 -4.52 -6.38 -16.01
C ILE A 20 -3.58 -7.55 -16.35
N ASN A 21 -3.26 -7.75 -17.63
CA ASN A 21 -2.40 -8.84 -18.06
C ASN A 21 -0.95 -8.65 -17.58
N SER A 22 -0.43 -7.43 -17.62
CA SER A 22 0.90 -7.11 -17.08
C SER A 22 0.99 -7.36 -15.57
N LEU A 23 -0.02 -6.94 -14.79
CA LEU A 23 -0.04 -7.17 -13.34
C LEU A 23 -0.09 -8.66 -12.99
N LYS A 24 -0.90 -9.44 -13.73
CA LYS A 24 -0.94 -10.90 -13.58
C LYS A 24 0.41 -11.55 -13.89
N LEU A 25 1.09 -11.11 -14.96
CA LEU A 25 2.39 -11.64 -15.36
C LEU A 25 3.48 -11.35 -14.32
N MET A 26 3.43 -10.18 -13.69
CA MET A 26 4.34 -9.79 -12.60
C MET A 26 3.95 -10.36 -11.23
N GLN A 27 2.85 -11.12 -11.13
CA GLN A 27 2.31 -11.64 -9.87
C GLN A 27 2.03 -10.54 -8.82
N ILE A 28 1.65 -9.35 -9.29
CA ILE A 28 1.31 -8.22 -8.42
C ILE A 28 -0.17 -8.29 -8.09
N SER A 29 -0.49 -8.50 -6.81
CA SER A 29 -1.85 -8.42 -6.28
C SER A 29 -2.36 -6.98 -6.34
N PHE A 30 -3.58 -6.79 -6.86
CA PHE A 30 -4.26 -5.50 -6.90
C PHE A 30 -5.71 -5.61 -6.42
N GLN A 31 -6.23 -4.52 -5.89
CA GLN A 31 -7.63 -4.35 -5.48
C GLN A 31 -8.28 -3.28 -6.35
N THR A 32 -9.54 -3.49 -6.72
CA THR A 32 -10.30 -2.55 -7.57
C THR A 32 -11.22 -1.63 -6.78
N ILE A 33 -11.33 -1.86 -5.48
CA ILE A 33 -12.23 -1.15 -4.58
C ILE A 33 -11.38 -0.75 -3.39
N GLU A 34 -11.40 0.54 -3.05
CA GLU A 34 -10.87 0.98 -1.76
C GLU A 34 -11.66 0.28 -0.66
N LYS A 35 -10.98 -0.48 0.20
CA LYS A 35 -11.64 -1.10 1.35
C LYS A 35 -11.90 -0.01 2.38
N PRO A 36 -13.17 0.39 2.63
CA PRO A 36 -13.44 1.41 3.64
C PRO A 36 -13.04 0.87 5.00
N GLN A 37 -12.30 1.69 5.74
CA GLN A 37 -11.94 1.40 7.13
C GLN A 37 -13.10 1.79 8.04
N THR A 38 -13.45 0.93 8.99
CA THR A 38 -14.44 1.27 10.01
C THR A 38 -13.80 2.16 11.08
N VAL A 39 -14.60 2.97 11.78
CA VAL A 39 -14.11 3.82 12.89
C VAL A 39 -13.40 2.97 13.96
N ALA A 40 -13.94 1.79 14.26
CA ALA A 40 -13.31 0.87 15.21
C ALA A 40 -11.93 0.37 14.73
N GLN A 41 -11.81 0.06 13.43
CA GLN A 41 -10.53 -0.34 12.85
C GLN A 41 -9.52 0.83 12.87
N TYR A 42 -9.98 2.04 12.55
CA TYR A 42 -9.16 3.25 12.62
C TYR A 42 -8.61 3.49 14.02
N ASN A 43 -9.47 3.46 15.04
CA ASN A 43 -9.04 3.65 16.43
C ASN A 43 -8.04 2.57 16.87
N LYS A 44 -8.26 1.31 16.48
CA LYS A 44 -7.34 0.21 16.79
C LYS A 44 -5.98 0.38 16.11
N ASP A 45 -5.96 0.86 14.88
CA ASP A 45 -4.72 1.11 14.15
C ASP A 45 -3.95 2.29 14.76
N LEU A 46 -4.65 3.32 15.26
CA LEU A 46 -4.03 4.40 16.04
C LEU A 46 -3.41 3.88 17.34
N GLU A 47 -4.15 3.10 18.15
CA GLU A 47 -3.63 2.52 19.40
C GLU A 47 -2.39 1.64 19.15
N LYS A 48 -2.38 0.88 18.05
CA LYS A 48 -1.23 0.07 17.66
C LYS A 48 -0.04 0.95 17.26
N GLY A 49 -0.27 2.01 16.49
CA GLY A 49 0.76 2.97 16.10
C GLY A 49 1.37 3.67 17.31
N ASP A 50 0.55 4.13 18.26
CA ASP A 50 1.02 4.76 19.49
C ASP A 50 1.89 3.79 20.30
N ALA A 51 1.48 2.53 20.42
CA ALA A 51 2.27 1.50 21.10
C ALA A 51 3.60 1.19 20.39
N GLU A 52 3.65 1.21 19.06
CA GLU A 52 4.89 1.03 18.28
C GLU A 52 5.87 2.20 18.53
N ILE A 53 5.35 3.44 18.59
CA ILE A 53 6.14 4.63 18.91
C ILE A 53 6.71 4.56 20.34
N GLU A 54 5.88 4.20 21.33
CA GLU A 54 6.33 4.05 22.73
C GLU A 54 7.41 2.99 22.89
N LYS A 55 7.35 1.90 22.11
CA LYS A 55 8.35 0.83 22.13
C LYS A 55 9.62 1.15 21.35
N GLY A 56 9.63 2.24 20.57
CA GLY A 56 10.73 2.55 19.66
C GLY A 56 10.78 1.66 18.42
N GLU A 57 9.67 0.98 18.08
CA GLU A 57 9.54 0.08 16.92
C GLU A 57 9.27 0.87 15.62
N TYR A 58 10.02 1.94 15.38
CA TYR A 58 9.90 2.77 14.19
C TYR A 58 11.25 2.98 13.50
N THR A 59 11.22 3.18 12.19
CA THR A 59 12.41 3.50 11.39
C THR A 59 12.37 4.99 11.06
N THR A 60 13.40 5.73 11.48
CA THR A 60 13.49 7.16 11.15
C THR A 60 13.97 7.38 9.72
N ALA A 61 13.76 8.58 9.20
CA ALA A 61 14.33 8.99 7.91
C ALA A 61 15.87 8.86 7.90
N THR A 62 16.52 9.04 9.04
CA THR A 62 17.96 8.85 9.20
C THR A 62 18.35 7.37 9.05
N ASP A 63 17.58 6.47 9.66
CA ASP A 63 17.80 5.02 9.57
C ASP A 63 17.62 4.54 8.13
N LEU A 64 16.55 5.00 7.44
CA LEU A 64 16.32 4.70 6.02
C LEU A 64 17.48 5.18 5.14
N LYS A 65 18.00 6.38 5.39
CA LYS A 65 19.15 6.93 4.64
C LYS A 65 20.42 6.12 4.89
N ALA A 66 20.64 5.68 6.13
CA ALA A 66 21.78 4.83 6.47
C ALA A 66 21.69 3.45 5.81
N GLU A 67 20.48 2.88 5.72
CA GLU A 67 20.24 1.59 5.09
C GLU A 67 20.33 1.66 3.55
N ALA A 68 19.79 2.72 2.94
CA ALA A 68 19.93 2.98 1.51
C ALA A 68 21.38 3.20 1.08
N SER A 69 22.24 3.70 1.97
CA SER A 69 23.67 3.89 1.70
C SER A 69 24.47 2.58 1.67
N LYS A 70 23.86 1.44 2.05
CA LYS A 70 24.48 0.10 2.01
C LYS A 70 24.24 -0.65 0.70
N TRP A 71 23.41 -0.10 -0.19
CA TRP A 71 23.09 -0.63 -1.51
C TRP A 71 23.86 0.14 -2.59
#